data_AF-A0A263NNL0-F1
#
_entry.id   AF-A0A263NNL0-F1
#
_cell.length_a   1.000
_cell.length_b   1.000
_cell.length_c   1.000
_cell.angle_alpha   90.00
_cell.angle_beta   90.00
_cell.angle_gamma   90.00
#
_symmetry.space_group_name_H-M   'P 1'
#
loop_
_entity.id
_entity.type
_entity.pdbx_description
1 polymer ?
#
loop_
_entity_poly.entity_id
_entity_poly.type
_entity_poly.pdbx_seq_one_letter_code
_entity_poly.pdbx_strand_id
1 'polypeptide(L)' 'MSLLQLLFGKPTQDDWDRVRDVKSLKTWKVVRGGIGVDAVEIMASPHYQEAVRQVRNMEADHSWAY' A
#
# COMPACT_ATOMS: atom_id res chain seq x y z
N MET A 1 -12.79 -30.93 5.98
CA MET A 1 -13.41 -29.69 5.48
C MET A 1 -13.33 -28.64 6.57
N SER A 2 -12.75 -27.48 6.31
CA SER A 2 -12.65 -26.38 7.28
C SER A 2 -13.85 -25.43 7.19
N LEU A 3 -14.38 -24.95 8.32
CA LEU A 3 -15.49 -23.98 8.37
C LEU A 3 -15.20 -22.72 7.53
N LEU A 4 -13.93 -22.30 7.48
CA LEU A 4 -13.50 -21.16 6.68
C LEU A 4 -13.63 -21.41 5.17
N GLN A 5 -13.38 -22.64 4.72
CA GLN A 5 -13.55 -23.02 3.31
C GLN A 5 -15.02 -23.07 2.89
N LEU A 6 -15.91 -23.32 3.85
CA LEU A 6 -17.36 -23.36 3.64
C LEU A 6 -17.96 -21.94 3.58
N LEU A 7 -17.41 -21.01 4.36
CA LEU A 7 -17.88 -19.62 4.42
C LEU A 7 -17.30 -18.71 3.32
N PHE A 8 -16.06 -18.96 2.91
CA PHE A 8 -15.33 -18.06 1.99
C PHE A 8 -14.88 -18.74 0.69
N GLY A 9 -15.19 -20.02 0.51
CA GLY A 9 -14.70 -20.80 -0.63
C GLY A 9 -13.21 -21.13 -0.53
N LYS A 10 -12.67 -21.75 -1.59
CA LYS A 10 -11.23 -21.91 -1.77
C LYS A 10 -10.67 -20.66 -2.43
N PRO A 11 -9.48 -20.17 -2.02
CA PRO A 11 -8.81 -19.07 -2.70
C PRO A 11 -8.62 -19.38 -4.18
N THR A 12 -8.99 -18.42 -5.03
CA THR A 12 -8.85 -18.47 -6.49
C THR A 12 -7.40 -18.18 -6.89
N GLN A 13 -7.06 -18.40 -8.18
CA GLN A 13 -5.73 -18.05 -8.69
C GLN A 13 -5.45 -16.55 -8.56
N ASP A 14 -6.45 -15.71 -8.80
CA ASP A 14 -6.36 -14.26 -8.66
C ASP A 14 -6.05 -13.85 -7.20
N ASP A 15 -6.60 -14.56 -6.21
CA ASP A 15 -6.30 -14.30 -4.80
C ASP A 15 -4.82 -14.57 -4.49
N TRP A 16 -4.25 -15.64 -5.06
CA TRP A 16 -2.84 -15.97 -4.90
C TRP A 16 -1.92 -14.99 -5.61
N ASP A 17 -2.29 -14.57 -6.82
CA ASP A 17 -1.54 -13.57 -7.58
C ASP A 17 -1.53 -12.23 -6.83
N ARG A 18 -2.67 -11.83 -6.25
CA ARG A 18 -2.77 -10.61 -5.42
C ARG A 18 -1.94 -10.70 -4.14
N VAL A 19 -1.90 -11.86 -3.49
CA VAL A 19 -1.02 -12.07 -2.32
C VAL A 19 0.46 -11.99 -2.70
N ARG A 20 0.84 -12.51 -3.86
CA ARG A 20 2.22 -12.41 -4.38
C ARG A 20 2.60 -10.96 -4.64
N ASP A 21 1.72 -10.20 -5.28
CA ASP A 21 1.96 -8.79 -5.60
C ASP A 21 2.08 -7.95 -4.32
N VAL A 22 1.18 -8.15 -3.36
CA VAL A 22 1.25 -7.51 -2.03
C VAL A 22 2.57 -7.84 -1.33
N LYS A 23 3.03 -9.09 -1.37
CA LYS A 23 4.32 -9.49 -0.78
C LYS A 23 5.54 -8.93 -1.51
N SER A 24 5.43 -8.61 -2.79
CA SER A 24 6.52 -8.03 -3.59
C SER A 24 6.74 -6.54 -3.27
N LEU A 25 5.68 -5.85 -2.85
CA LEU A 25 5.74 -4.46 -2.42
C LEU A 25 6.25 -4.41 -0.97
N LYS A 26 7.51 -4.01 -0.79
CA LYS A 26 8.16 -3.97 0.53
C LYS A 26 7.35 -3.22 1.60
N THR A 27 6.65 -2.15 1.21
CA THR A 27 5.89 -1.28 2.10
C THR A 27 4.52 -1.84 2.51
N TRP A 28 4.05 -2.91 1.86
CA TRP A 28 2.74 -3.52 2.10
C TRP A 28 2.93 -4.82 2.86
N LYS A 29 2.25 -4.94 4.02
CA LYS A 29 2.35 -6.11 4.89
C LYS A 29 0.96 -6.70 5.07
N VAL A 30 0.86 -8.01 4.86
CA VAL A 30 -0.35 -8.76 5.25
C VAL A 30 -0.37 -8.83 6.76
N VAL A 31 -1.30 -8.12 7.38
CA VAL A 31 -1.51 -8.12 8.83
C VAL A 31 -2.78 -8.91 9.16
N ARG A 32 -2.90 -9.38 10.39
CA ARG A 32 -4.05 -10.18 10.82
C ARG A 32 -5.32 -9.30 10.77
N GLY A 33 -6.10 -9.43 9.70
CA GLY A 33 -7.31 -8.63 9.45
C GLY A 33 -7.27 -7.71 8.23
N GLY A 34 -6.18 -7.67 7.43
CA GLY A 34 -6.18 -6.92 6.18
C GLY A 34 -4.80 -6.65 5.57
N ILE A 35 -4.78 -5.77 4.57
CA ILE A 35 -3.55 -5.21 3.99
C ILE A 35 -3.23 -3.94 4.76
N GLY A 36 -2.12 -3.96 5.49
CA GLY A 36 -1.58 -2.79 6.18
C GLY A 36 -0.41 -2.22 5.40
N VAL A 37 -0.16 -0.93 5.61
CA VAL A 37 1.07 -0.30 5.14
C VAL A 37 1.95 0.03 6.33
N ASP A 38 3.26 -0.21 6.20
CA ASP A 38 4.21 0.22 7.21
C ASP A 38 4.54 1.70 6.97
N ALA A 39 4.02 2.56 7.86
CA ALA A 39 4.22 4.00 7.75
C ALA A 39 5.70 4.39 7.76
N VAL A 40 6.55 3.67 8.51
CA VAL A 40 7.98 3.97 8.59
C VAL A 40 8.66 3.66 7.26
N GLU A 41 8.32 2.54 6.63
CA GLU A 41 8.87 2.16 5.32
C GLU A 41 8.36 3.07 4.20
N ILE A 42 7.10 3.53 4.27
CA ILE A 42 6.57 4.53 3.34
C ILE A 42 7.34 5.83 3.48
N MET A 43 7.53 6.35 4.70
CA MET A 43 8.24 7.60 4.95
C MET A 43 9.71 7.55 4.52
N ALA A 44 10.33 6.37 4.61
CA ALA A 44 11.69 6.13 4.13
C ALA A 44 11.78 5.94 2.60
N SER A 45 10.66 5.78 1.90
CA SER A 45 10.67 5.50 0.47
C SER A 45 11.05 6.76 -0.35
N PRO A 46 11.90 6.64 -1.38
CA PRO A 46 12.28 7.79 -2.22
C PRO A 46 11.09 8.48 -2.89
N HIS A 47 10.09 7.69 -3.31
CA HIS A 47 8.87 8.21 -3.94
C HIS A 47 8.05 9.08 -2.99
N TYR A 48 7.92 8.67 -1.72
CA TYR A 48 7.21 9.46 -0.73
C TYR A 48 7.95 10.76 -0.42
N GLN A 49 9.28 10.70 -0.25
CA GLN A 49 10.10 11.89 0.00
C GLN A 49 10.03 12.89 -1.16
N GLU A 50 10.06 12.40 -2.40
CA GLU A 50 9.92 13.23 -3.59
C GLU A 50 8.52 13.86 -3.70
N ALA A 51 7.46 13.09 -3.42
CA ALA A 51 6.09 13.63 -3.38
C ALA A 51 5.94 14.73 -2.32
N VAL A 52 6.49 14.54 -1.11
CA VAL A 52 6.50 15.56 -0.04
C VAL A 52 7.27 16.80 -0.49
N ARG A 53 8.40 16.63 -1.18
CA ARG A 53 9.18 17.76 -1.73
C ARG A 53 8.37 18.54 -2.76
N GLN A 54 7.66 17.87 -3.66
CA GLN A 54 6.80 18.52 -4.66
C GLN A 54 5.66 19.30 -4.02
N VAL A 55 4.96 18.72 -3.04
CA VAL A 55 3.88 19.42 -2.31
C VAL A 55 4.42 20.66 -1.62
N ARG A 56 5.56 20.58 -0.92
CA ARG A 56 6.19 21.75 -0.28
C ARG A 56 6.56 22.84 -1.27
N ASN A 57 7.05 22.46 -2.45
CA ASN A 57 7.36 23.42 -3.50
C ASN A 57 6.10 24.09 -4.04
N MET A 58 4.99 23.35 -4.19
CA MET A 58 3.69 23.93 -4.58
C MET A 58 3.09 24.85 -3.51
N GLU A 59 3.29 24.54 -2.22
CA GLU A 59 2.87 25.41 -1.12
C GLU A 59 3.70 26.70 -1.05
N ALA A 60 5.00 26.60 -1.32
CA ALA A 60 5.90 27.76 -1.38
C ALA A 60 5.71 28.59 -2.66
N ASP A 61 5.28 27.96 -3.75
CA ASP A 61 4.99 28.61 -5.01
C ASP A 61 3.58 29.22 -4.97
N HIS A 62 3.47 30.51 -4.69
CA HIS A 62 2.20 31.25 -4.72
C HIS A 62 1.77 31.67 -6.13
N SER A 63 2.43 31.16 -7.19
CA SER A 63 2.11 31.50 -8.59
C SER A 63 0.70 31.09 -9.02
N TRP A 64 0.05 30.16 -8.29
CA TRP A 64 -1.35 29.76 -8.52
C TRP A 64 -2.37 30.68 -7.85
N ALA A 65 -1.94 31.65 -7.02
CA ALA A 65 -2.82 32.56 -6.27
C ALA A 65 -3.00 33.95 -6.95
N TYR A 66 -2.63 34.08 -8.22
CA TYR A 66 -2.80 35.28 -9.05
C TYR A 66 -3.79 35.06 -10.19
#